data_AF-A0A7U6QPF0-F1
#
_entry.id   AF-A0A7U6QPF0-F1
#
_cell.length_a   1.000
_cell.length_b   1.000
_cell.length_c   1.000
_cell.angle_alpha   90.00
_cell.angle_beta   90.00
_cell.angle_gamma   90.00
#
_symmetry.space_group_name_H-M   'P 1'
#
loop_
_entity.id
_entity.type
_entity.pdbx_description
1 polymer ?
#
loop_
_entity_poly.entity_id
_entity_poly.type
_entity_poly.pdbx_seq_one_letter_code
_entity_poly.pdbx_strand_id
1 'polypeptide(L)'
;MEIRLDTIRQQLAQADIELHISKKRVKNINFRLKPHVLMVSVPLHISNSKAADAVARRVSWAINHHLQVLKQHQRKKSAPSGLTTSKNPVYLWGTEQTFMLSHDEK
;
A
#
# COMPACT_ATOMS: atom_id res chain seq x y z
N MET A 1 -1.37 13.01 26.30
CA MET A 1 -0.72 12.80 24.98
C MET A 1 -1.51 11.87 24.06
N GLU A 2 -2.51 11.14 24.57
CA GLU A 2 -3.37 10.24 23.77
C GLU A 2 -4.38 10.99 22.88
N ILE A 3 -4.89 12.14 23.34
CA ILE A 3 -5.89 12.96 22.63
C ILE A 3 -5.52 13.23 21.16
N ARG A 4 -4.24 13.54 20.87
CA ARG A 4 -3.79 13.81 19.49
C ARG A 4 -3.88 12.59 18.59
N LEU A 5 -3.62 11.40 19.12
CA LEU A 5 -3.70 10.16 18.33
C LEU A 5 -5.15 9.75 18.11
N ASP A 6 -6.04 9.97 19.09
CA ASP A 6 -7.47 9.70 18.94
C ASP A 6 -8.10 10.59 17.87
N THR A 7 -7.80 11.89 17.85
CA THR A 7 -8.28 12.78 16.77
C THR A 7 -7.76 12.34 15.40
N ILE A 8 -6.50 11.92 15.30
CA ILE A 8 -5.92 11.40 14.05
C ILE A 8 -6.62 10.10 13.62
N ARG A 9 -6.93 9.20 14.56
CA ARG A 9 -7.67 7.97 14.28
C ARG A 9 -9.07 8.27 13.76
N GLN A 10 -9.75 9.27 14.34
CA GLN A 10 -11.07 9.71 13.86
C GLN A 10 -10.99 10.29 12.45
N GLN A 11 -10.01 11.14 12.15
CA GLN A 11 -9.83 11.70 10.81
C GLN A 11 -9.54 10.62 9.76
N LEU A 12 -8.72 9.62 10.11
CA LEU A 12 -8.45 8.49 9.23
C LEU A 12 -9.69 7.58 9.09
N ALA A 13 -10.43 7.36 10.17
CA ALA A 13 -11.67 6.58 10.15
C ALA A 13 -12.78 7.24 9.31
N GLN A 14 -12.87 8.57 9.28
CA GLN A 14 -13.76 9.30 8.36
C GLN A 14 -13.43 9.03 6.89
N ALA A 15 -12.17 8.75 6.58
CA ALA A 15 -11.72 8.37 5.24
C ALA A 15 -11.71 6.84 5.02
N ASP A 16 -12.30 6.07 5.94
CA ASP A 16 -12.32 4.59 5.94
C ASP A 16 -10.92 3.95 6.00
N ILE A 17 -10.03 4.55 6.80
CA ILE A 17 -8.65 4.11 7.01
C ILE A 17 -8.41 3.81 8.51
N GLU A 18 -8.02 2.58 8.81
CA GLU A 18 -7.60 2.17 10.14
C GLU A 18 -6.12 2.48 10.38
N LEU A 19 -5.79 3.05 11.55
CA LEU A 19 -4.42 3.38 11.93
C LEU A 19 -3.81 2.28 12.80
N HIS A 20 -2.76 1.63 12.27
CA HIS A 20 -1.97 0.63 13.00
C HIS A 20 -0.56 1.15 13.26
N ILE A 21 -0.25 1.44 14.52
CA ILE A 21 1.09 1.89 14.94
C ILE A 21 1.80 0.72 15.61
N SER A 22 3.00 0.38 15.12
CA SER A 22 3.84 -0.66 15.71
C SER A 22 5.23 -0.12 16.01
N LYS A 23 5.72 -0.35 17.22
CA LYS A 23 7.12 -0.06 17.57
C LYS A 23 8.01 -1.21 17.10
N LYS A 24 9.02 -0.91 16.29
CA LYS A 24 9.94 -1.89 15.69
C LYS A 24 11.38 -1.39 15.76
N ARG A 25 12.36 -2.30 15.60
CA ARG A 25 13.78 -1.95 15.40
C ARG A 25 13.99 -1.44 13.96
N VAL A 26 13.57 -0.20 13.71
CA VAL A 26 13.74 0.48 12.43
C VAL A 26 14.53 1.77 12.63
N LYS A 27 15.32 2.19 11.62
CA LYS A 27 16.09 3.43 11.68
C LYS A 27 15.19 4.67 11.58
N ASN A 28 14.18 4.62 10.71
CA ASN A 28 13.26 5.73 10.41
C ASN A 28 11.80 5.31 10.60
N ILE A 29 10.91 6.29 10.82
CA ILE A 29 9.46 6.05 10.80
C ILE A 29 9.06 5.68 9.37
N ASN A 30 8.40 4.53 9.20
CA ASN A 30 7.95 4.05 7.90
C ASN A 30 6.42 4.04 7.84
N PHE A 31 5.87 4.57 6.75
CA PHE A 31 4.44 4.64 6.48
C PHE A 31 4.10 3.72 5.31
N ARG A 32 3.22 2.76 5.52
CA ARG A 32 2.73 1.85 4.49
C ARG A 32 1.22 1.98 4.41
N LEU A 33 0.72 2.42 3.26
CA LEU A 33 -0.71 2.49 2.98
C LEU A 33 -1.14 1.20 2.28
N LYS A 34 -2.05 0.49 2.91
CA LYS A 34 -2.79 -0.65 2.36
C LYS A 34 -4.25 -0.24 2.14
N PRO A 35 -5.03 -1.02 1.40
CA PRO A 35 -6.48 -0.84 1.35
C PRO A 35 -7.03 -0.78 2.78
N HIS A 36 -7.73 0.31 3.10
CA HIS A 36 -8.36 0.59 4.40
C HIS A 36 -7.44 0.60 5.63
N VAL A 37 -6.10 0.51 5.47
CA VAL A 37 -5.19 0.40 6.62
C VAL A 37 -3.92 1.22 6.38
N LEU A 38 -3.62 2.12 7.32
CA LEU A 38 -2.36 2.84 7.41
C LEU A 38 -1.47 2.20 8.48
N MET A 39 -0.41 1.52 8.04
CA MET A 39 0.58 0.92 8.92
C MET A 39 1.75 1.88 9.15
N VAL A 40 2.05 2.16 10.41
CA VAL A 40 3.14 3.05 10.83
C VAL A 40 4.12 2.24 11.67
N SER A 41 5.34 2.05 11.16
CA SER A 41 6.43 1.43 11.92
C SER A 41 7.31 2.51 12.53
N VAL A 42 7.40 2.51 13.86
CA VAL A 42 8.06 3.56 14.64
C VAL A 42 9.29 2.97 15.34
N PRO A 43 10.47 3.64 15.32
CA PRO A 43 11.65 3.21 16.06
C PRO A 43 11.37 3.06 17.57
N LEU A 44 12.02 2.11 18.25
CA LEU A 44 11.84 1.93 19.71
C LEU A 44 12.33 3.13 20.53
N HIS A 45 13.35 3.84 20.06
CA HIS A 45 14.03 4.91 20.79
C HIS A 45 13.35 6.29 20.65
N ILE A 46 12.28 6.40 19.85
CA ILE A 46 11.64 7.69 19.59
C ILE A 46 10.51 7.95 20.59
N SER A 47 10.35 9.22 20.99
CA SER A 47 9.27 9.64 21.86
C SER A 47 7.91 9.50 21.17
N ASN A 48 6.87 9.21 21.97
CA ASN A 48 5.50 9.12 21.48
C ASN A 48 5.01 10.44 20.86
N SER A 49 5.48 11.60 21.34
CA SER A 49 5.18 12.92 20.76
C SER A 49 5.68 13.04 19.32
N LYS A 50 6.96 12.72 19.11
CA LYS A 50 7.57 12.81 17.77
C LYS A 50 6.95 11.81 16.80
N ALA A 51 6.53 10.65 17.29
CA ALA A 51 5.73 9.71 16.50
C ALA A 51 4.36 10.29 16.13
N ALA A 52 3.62 10.87 17.08
CA ALA A 52 2.32 11.48 16.83
C ALA A 52 2.39 12.63 15.81
N ASP A 53 3.39 13.52 15.94
CA ASP A 53 3.57 14.63 15.00
C ASP A 53 3.93 14.14 13.60
N ALA A 54 4.74 13.08 13.48
CA ALA A 54 5.06 12.47 12.20
C ALA A 54 3.82 11.85 11.54
N VAL A 55 2.94 11.19 12.33
CA VAL A 55 1.67 10.67 11.82
C VAL A 55 0.76 11.81 11.39
N ALA A 56 0.61 12.87 12.19
CA ALA A 56 -0.22 14.04 11.89
C ALA A 56 0.12 14.65 10.53
N ARG A 57 1.42 14.83 10.23
CA ARG A 57 1.90 15.33 8.93
C ARG A 57 1.58 14.41 7.76
N ARG A 58 1.39 13.12 8.01
CA ARG A 58 1.16 12.10 6.98
C ARG A 58 -0.31 11.71 6.82
N VAL A 59 -1.22 12.23 7.65
CA VAL A 59 -2.67 12.04 7.52
C VAL A 59 -3.17 12.52 6.16
N SER A 60 -2.83 13.75 5.78
CA SER A 60 -3.22 14.33 4.49
C SER A 60 -2.71 13.50 3.31
N TRP A 61 -1.46 13.02 3.40
CA TRP A 61 -0.90 12.11 2.39
C TRP A 61 -1.70 10.81 2.28
N ALA A 62 -2.06 10.19 3.42
CA ALA A 62 -2.81 8.94 3.42
C ALA A 62 -4.19 9.10 2.79
N ILE A 63 -4.93 10.15 3.16
CA ILE A 63 -6.26 10.47 2.61
C ILE A 63 -6.18 10.67 1.09
N ASN A 64 -5.22 11.48 0.62
CA ASN A 64 -5.09 11.78 -0.80
C ASN A 64 -4.71 10.56 -1.66
N HIS A 65 -3.88 9.65 -1.13
CA HIS A 65 -3.41 8.48 -1.87
C HIS A 65 -4.31 7.25 -1.70
N HIS A 66 -5.24 7.26 -0.73
CA HIS A 66 -6.11 6.14 -0.44
C HIS A 66 -6.95 5.70 -1.66
N LEU A 67 -7.53 6.67 -2.38
CA LEU A 67 -8.30 6.39 -3.60
C LEU A 67 -7.46 5.71 -4.69
N GLN A 68 -6.19 6.07 -4.82
CA GLN A 68 -5.29 5.46 -5.80
C GLN A 68 -4.94 4.02 -5.41
N VAL A 69 -4.67 3.79 -4.12
CA VAL A 69 -4.38 2.45 -3.58
C VAL A 69 -5.60 1.53 -3.74
N LEU A 70 -6.81 2.03 -3.47
CA LEU A 70 -8.05 1.28 -3.69
C LEU A 70 -8.25 0.91 -5.16
N LYS A 71 -8.12 1.88 -6.07
CA LYS A 71 -8.23 1.63 -7.52
C LYS A 71 -7.20 0.60 -8.00
N GLN A 72 -5.95 0.70 -7.52
CA GLN A 72 -4.91 -0.27 -7.87
C GLN A 72 -5.21 -1.66 -7.32
N HIS A 73 -5.73 -1.75 -6.10
CA HIS A 73 -6.11 -3.03 -5.49
C HIS A 73 -7.29 -3.67 -6.22
N GLN A 74 -8.31 -2.89 -6.60
CA GLN A 74 -9.41 -3.35 -7.45
C GLN A 74 -8.88 -3.87 -8.78
N ARG A 75 -8.02 -3.11 -9.49
CA ARG A 75 -7.39 -3.57 -10.74
C ARG A 75 -6.63 -4.90 -10.58
N LYS A 76 -5.93 -5.09 -9.47
CA LYS A 76 -5.21 -6.35 -9.18
C LYS A 76 -6.15 -7.52 -8.86
N LYS A 77 -7.29 -7.27 -8.23
CA LYS A 77 -8.33 -8.28 -7.95
C LYS A 77 -9.16 -8.62 -9.19
N SER A 78 -9.41 -7.63 -10.04
CA SER A 78 -10.14 -7.77 -11.30
C SER A 78 -9.26 -8.25 -12.44
N ALA A 79 -7.93 -8.23 -12.28
CA ALA A 79 -7.04 -8.98 -13.16
C ALA A 79 -7.38 -10.47 -12.95
N PRO A 80 -7.92 -11.16 -13.97
CA PRO A 80 -8.21 -12.57 -13.82
C PRO A 80 -6.90 -13.27 -13.48
N SER A 81 -6.86 -13.93 -12.32
CA SER A 81 -5.93 -15.01 -12.06
C SER A 81 -6.40 -16.20 -12.91
N GLY A 82 -6.23 -16.03 -14.22
CA GLY A 82 -6.64 -16.95 -15.24
C GLY A 82 -5.66 -16.79 -16.37
N LEU A 83 -4.98 -17.89 -16.71
CA LEU A 83 -4.39 -18.08 -18.02
C LEU A 83 -5.38 -17.61 -19.07
N THR A 84 -5.22 -16.40 -19.58
CA THR A 84 -5.72 -16.08 -20.89
C THR A 84 -4.47 -15.83 -21.70
N THR A 85 -4.17 -16.82 -22.53
CA THR A 85 -3.32 -16.79 -23.71
C THR A 85 -3.61 -15.51 -24.49
N SER A 86 -3.04 -14.42 -24.02
CA SER A 86 -3.12 -13.12 -24.65
C SER A 86 -2.24 -13.27 -25.89
N LYS A 87 -2.87 -13.50 -27.05
CA LYS A 87 -2.26 -13.36 -28.39
C LYS A 87 -1.85 -11.91 -28.67
N ASN A 88 -1.42 -11.17 -27.65
CA ASN A 88 -0.83 -9.86 -27.82
C ASN A 88 0.68 -10.09 -27.92
N PRO A 89 1.33 -9.59 -28.97
CA PRO A 89 2.75 -9.75 -29.13
C PRO A 89 3.49 -9.20 -27.91
N VAL A 90 4.31 -10.06 -27.30
CA VAL A 90 5.18 -9.64 -26.21
C VAL A 90 6.36 -8.91 -26.84
N TYR A 91 6.45 -7.60 -26.61
CA TYR A 91 7.62 -6.83 -27.02
C TYR A 91 8.70 -6.92 -25.94
N LEU A 92 9.80 -7.60 -26.25
CA LEU A 92 11.00 -7.62 -25.42
C LEU A 92 12.08 -6.81 -26.11
N TRP A 93 12.64 -5.81 -25.42
CA TRP A 93 13.62 -4.85 -25.98
C TRP A 93 13.18 -4.18 -27.28
N GLY A 94 11.87 -3.90 -27.43
CA GLY A 94 11.32 -3.27 -28.64
C GLY A 94 11.19 -4.21 -29.85
N THR A 95 11.46 -5.51 -29.68
CA THR A 95 11.25 -6.54 -30.70
C THR A 95 10.08 -7.44 -30.36
N GLU A 96 9.23 -7.70 -31.35
CA GLU A 96 8.06 -8.57 -31.22
C GLU A 96 8.50 -10.02 -31.07
N GLN A 97 8.09 -10.68 -29.98
CA GLN A 97 8.42 -12.08 -29.74
C GLN A 97 7.18 -12.96 -29.85
N THR A 98 7.18 -13.82 -30.88
CA THR A 98 6.15 -14.82 -31.13
C THR A 98 6.45 -16.08 -30.32
N PHE A 99 6.11 -16.07 -29.03
CA PHE A 99 6.22 -17.28 -28.22
C PHE A 99 4.96 -18.13 -28.36
N MET A 100 5.07 -19.24 -29.09
CA MET A 100 4.14 -20.35 -28.94
C MET A 100 4.65 -21.28 -27.84
N LEU A 101 3.94 -21.30 -26.71
CA LEU A 101 4.11 -22.30 -25.65
C LEU A 101 3.59 -23.65 -26.19
N SER A 102 4.48 -24.48 -26.70
CA SER A 102 4.19 -25.88 -26.97
C SER A 102 3.87 -26.56 -25.63
N HIS A 103 2.70 -27.20 -25.54
CA HIS A 103 2.41 -28.10 -24.42
C HIS A 103 3.27 -29.34 -24.59
N ASP A 104 4.16 -29.57 -23.63
CA ASP A 104 4.88 -30.83 -23.47
C ASP A 104 3.87 -31.83 -22.89
N GLU A 105 3.22 -32.62 -23.75
CA GLU A 105 2.53 -33.84 -23.31
C GLU A 105 3.59 -34.91 -23.03
N LYS A 106 3.55 -35.43 -21.80
CA LYS A 106 4.49 -36.38 -21.24
C LYS A 106 4.25 -37.80 -21.71
#